data_AF-A0A1Y1IG93-F1
#
_entry.id   AF-A0A1Y1IG93-F1
#
_cell.length_a   1.000
_cell.length_b   1.000
_cell.length_c   1.000
_cell.angle_alpha   90.00
_cell.angle_beta   90.00
_cell.angle_gamma   90.00
#
_symmetry.space_group_name_H-M   'P 1'
#
loop_
_entity.id
_entity.type
_entity.pdbx_description
1 polymer ?
#
loop_
_entity_poly.entity_id
_entity_poly.type
_entity_poly.pdbx_seq_one_letter_code
_entity_poly.pdbx_strand_id
1 'polypeptide(L)'
;MLSNLLRRPFAAAAATVRRTRGLEEFFEGGPLKKDEPLVVGREWKASDLRLKSFDDLHKLWYVLLKERNMLATQKEIHRKAGYVMPRLDRIPKVRKAMCRIKHVLTERALAESDVQKRAVAKKVINDM
;
A
#
# COMPACT_ATOMS: atom_id res chain seq x y z
N MET A 1 -39.26 -52.93 -5.79
CA MET A 1 -39.79 -51.87 -6.67
C MET A 1 -40.01 -50.65 -5.79
N LEU A 2 -39.43 -49.46 -5.93
CA LEU A 2 -38.62 -48.80 -6.95
C LEU A 2 -37.80 -47.71 -6.24
N SER A 3 -36.61 -47.47 -6.77
CA SER A 3 -35.64 -46.42 -6.49
C SER A 3 -36.17 -44.97 -6.53
N ASN A 4 -35.64 -44.09 -5.67
CA ASN A 4 -35.18 -42.72 -6.00
C ASN A 4 -34.54 -42.08 -4.74
N LEU A 5 -33.20 -41.93 -4.67
CA LEU A 5 -32.43 -40.78 -5.19
C LEU A 5 -32.91 -39.42 -4.65
N LEU A 6 -32.41 -39.05 -3.46
CA LEU A 6 -32.14 -37.65 -3.13
C LEU A 6 -30.71 -37.53 -2.58
N ARG A 7 -29.78 -37.47 -3.53
CA ARG A 7 -28.43 -36.93 -3.37
C ARG A 7 -28.55 -35.55 -2.73
N ARG A 8 -28.18 -35.43 -1.45
CA ARG A 8 -27.99 -34.12 -0.81
C ARG A 8 -27.03 -33.31 -1.68
N PRO A 9 -27.41 -32.10 -2.14
CA PRO A 9 -26.44 -31.24 -2.80
C PRO A 9 -25.40 -30.85 -1.74
N PHE A 10 -24.15 -31.24 -1.96
CA PHE A 10 -23.04 -30.62 -1.28
C PHE A 10 -23.02 -29.17 -1.76
N ALA A 11 -23.43 -28.23 -0.91
CA ALA A 11 -23.31 -26.82 -1.21
C ALA A 11 -21.81 -26.51 -1.35
N ALA A 12 -21.34 -26.37 -2.59
CA ALA A 12 -20.02 -25.84 -2.86
C ALA A 12 -20.00 -24.41 -2.31
N ALA A 13 -19.32 -24.20 -1.19
CA ALA A 13 -18.98 -22.86 -0.75
C ALA A 13 -18.19 -22.22 -1.90
N ALA A 14 -18.80 -21.26 -2.59
CA ALA A 14 -18.11 -20.48 -3.60
C ALA A 14 -16.95 -19.79 -2.90
N ALA A 15 -15.73 -20.29 -3.11
CA ALA A 15 -14.53 -19.58 -2.73
C ALA A 15 -14.58 -18.25 -3.47
N THR A 16 -14.90 -17.16 -2.77
CA THR A 16 -14.68 -15.82 -3.30
C THR A 16 -13.18 -15.67 -3.44
N VAL A 17 -12.65 -16.03 -4.61
CA VAL A 17 -11.31 -15.63 -5.03
C VAL A 17 -11.30 -14.12 -4.93
N ARG A 18 -10.57 -13.57 -3.95
CA ARG A 18 -10.30 -12.14 -3.92
C ARG A 18 -9.66 -11.83 -5.25
N ARG A 19 -10.37 -11.11 -6.13
CA ARG A 19 -9.79 -10.55 -7.35
C ARG A 19 -8.66 -9.63 -6.91
N THR A 20 -7.43 -10.15 -6.94
CA THR A 20 -6.23 -9.34 -6.82
C THR A 20 -6.21 -8.46 -8.06
N ARG A 21 -6.36 -7.15 -7.86
CA ARG A 21 -6.02 -6.18 -8.89
C ARG A 21 -4.51 -6.38 -9.11
N GLY A 22 -4.14 -6.85 -10.29
CA GLY A 22 -2.76 -7.14 -10.66
C GLY A 22 -2.14 -5.87 -11.24
N LEU A 23 -2.06 -5.83 -12.57
CA LEU A 23 -1.53 -4.68 -13.29
C LEU A 23 -2.39 -3.41 -13.11
N GLU A 24 -3.67 -3.58 -12.76
CA GLU A 24 -4.60 -2.47 -12.55
C GLU A 24 -4.19 -1.57 -11.36
N GLU A 25 -3.36 -2.07 -10.43
CA GLU A 25 -2.87 -1.26 -9.30
C GLU A 25 -1.87 -0.17 -9.71
N PHE A 26 -1.32 -0.23 -10.93
CA PHE A 26 -0.45 0.83 -11.48
C PHE A 26 -1.21 2.01 -12.07
N PHE A 27 -2.55 1.95 -12.10
CA PHE A 27 -3.41 2.96 -12.68
C PHE A 27 -4.43 3.47 -11.66
N GLU A 28 -4.98 4.67 -11.89
CA GLU A 28 -6.07 5.18 -11.05
C GLU A 28 -7.35 4.35 -11.28
N GLY A 29 -8.06 4.06 -10.19
CA GLY A 29 -9.20 3.16 -10.19
C GLY A 29 -10.43 3.78 -10.86
N GLY A 30 -10.59 3.52 -12.16
CA GLY A 30 -11.77 3.86 -12.95
C GLY A 30 -11.70 5.25 -13.60
N PRO A 31 -12.59 5.54 -14.56
CA PRO A 31 -12.62 6.82 -15.24
C PRO A 31 -12.78 7.94 -14.21
N LEU A 32 -11.94 8.98 -14.33
CA LEU A 32 -12.07 10.21 -13.57
C LEU A 32 -13.51 10.71 -13.75
N LYS A 33 -14.31 10.66 -12.68
CA LYS A 33 -15.61 11.33 -12.70
C LYS A 33 -15.30 12.81 -12.90
N LYS A 34 -15.78 13.35 -14.03
CA LYS A 34 -15.41 14.66 -14.56
C LYS A 34 -15.59 15.81 -13.55
N ASP A 35 -16.45 15.60 -12.55
CA ASP A 35 -16.91 16.63 -11.61
C ASP A 35 -16.53 16.37 -10.14
N GLU A 36 -15.81 15.28 -9.82
CA GLU A 36 -15.42 15.00 -8.44
C GLU A 36 -14.02 15.56 -8.14
N PRO A 37 -13.89 16.54 -7.22
CA PRO A 37 -12.60 17.11 -6.89
C PRO A 37 -11.73 16.00 -6.32
N LEU A 38 -10.59 15.77 -6.95
CA LEU A 38 -9.68 14.75 -6.47
C LEU A 38 -9.01 15.25 -5.18
N VAL A 39 -9.61 14.96 -4.02
CA VAL A 39 -9.14 15.40 -2.71
C VAL A 39 -7.86 14.63 -2.34
N VAL A 40 -6.77 15.36 -2.09
CA VAL A 40 -5.52 14.78 -1.56
C VAL A 40 -5.47 15.06 -0.07
N GLY A 41 -5.29 13.99 0.72
CA GLY A 41 -5.15 14.11 2.16
C GLY A 41 -3.86 14.80 2.62
N ARG A 42 -3.80 15.02 3.93
CA ARG A 42 -2.61 15.48 4.65
C ARG A 42 -1.50 14.40 4.64
N GLU A 43 -0.25 14.83 4.74
CA GLU A 43 0.89 13.95 4.93
C GLU A 43 0.96 13.31 6.34
N TRP A 44 1.53 12.10 6.41
CA TRP A 44 1.84 11.40 7.66
C TRP A 44 2.90 12.14 8.48
N LYS A 45 2.60 12.50 9.74
CA LYS A 45 3.61 13.04 10.66
C LYS A 45 4.32 11.91 11.40
N ALA A 46 5.57 12.14 11.80
CA ALA A 46 6.34 11.19 12.61
C ALA A 46 5.65 10.89 13.95
N SER A 47 5.02 11.89 14.58
CA SER A 47 4.19 11.72 15.79
C SER A 47 3.10 10.67 15.60
N ASP A 48 2.40 10.71 14.46
CA ASP A 48 1.26 9.84 14.16
C ASP A 48 1.75 8.40 13.92
N LEU A 49 2.94 8.24 13.33
CA LEU A 49 3.56 6.96 13.02
C LEU A 49 4.19 6.28 14.26
N ARG A 50 4.69 7.05 15.24
CA ARG A 50 5.26 6.50 16.48
C ARG A 50 4.24 5.72 17.31
N LEU A 51 2.95 6.03 17.15
CA LEU A 51 1.84 5.36 17.83
C LEU A 51 1.42 4.04 17.15
N LYS A 52 2.01 3.67 16.01
CA LYS A 52 1.63 2.48 15.25
C LYS A 52 2.53 1.28 15.53
N SER A 53 1.96 0.08 15.46
CA SER A 53 2.69 -1.17 15.59
C SER A 53 3.69 -1.36 14.43
N PHE A 54 4.67 -2.27 14.59
CA PHE A 54 5.56 -2.62 13.49
C PHE A 54 4.78 -3.16 12.28
N ASP A 55 3.82 -4.05 12.51
CA ASP A 55 3.01 -4.67 11.46
C ASP A 55 2.17 -3.63 10.70
N ASP A 56 1.58 -2.66 11.40
CA ASP A 56 0.86 -1.56 10.74
C ASP A 56 1.78 -0.68 9.89
N LEU A 57 2.98 -0.36 10.38
CA LEU A 57 3.96 0.42 9.63
C LEU A 57 4.46 -0.35 8.41
N HIS A 58 4.65 -1.66 8.54
CA HIS A 58 5.04 -2.54 7.46
C HIS A 58 3.94 -2.65 6.39
N LYS A 59 2.67 -2.82 6.79
CA LYS A 59 1.53 -2.78 5.86
C LYS A 59 1.41 -1.42 5.18
N LEU A 60 1.56 -0.33 5.94
CA LEU A 60 1.52 1.04 5.41
C LEU A 60 2.65 1.28 4.40
N TRP A 61 3.85 0.72 4.63
CA TRP A 61 4.96 0.79 3.67
C TRP A 61 4.54 0.27 2.30
N TYR A 62 3.89 -0.90 2.23
CA TYR A 62 3.42 -1.47 0.96
C TYR A 62 2.26 -0.68 0.35
N VAL A 63 1.36 -0.10 1.14
CA VAL A 63 0.33 0.82 0.63
C VAL A 63 0.99 2.02 -0.06
N LEU A 64 1.98 2.64 0.58
CA LEU A 64 2.73 3.77 0.03
C LEU A 64 3.59 3.38 -1.17
N LEU A 65 4.16 2.18 -1.16
CA LEU A 65 4.96 1.65 -2.27
C LEU A 65 4.10 1.51 -3.54
N LYS A 66 2.88 0.99 -3.40
CA LYS A 66 1.93 0.88 -4.50
C LYS A 66 1.52 2.24 -5.04
N GLU A 67 1.20 3.18 -4.16
CA GLU A 67 0.91 4.57 -4.52
C GLU A 67 2.09 5.21 -5.27
N ARG A 68 3.33 5.05 -4.77
CA ARG A 68 4.54 5.56 -5.43
C ARG A 68 4.70 5.02 -6.85
N ASN A 69 4.47 3.72 -7.03
CA ASN A 69 4.60 3.06 -8.33
C ASN A 69 3.50 3.52 -9.29
N MET A 70 2.25 3.62 -8.83
CA MET A 70 1.13 4.16 -9.60
C MET A 70 1.40 5.62 -10.04
N LEU A 71 1.85 6.48 -9.13
CA LEU A 71 2.20 7.87 -9.44
C LEU A 71 3.35 7.98 -10.45
N ALA A 72 4.33 7.06 -10.41
CA ALA A 72 5.41 7.01 -11.38
C ALA A 72 4.89 6.65 -12.78
N THR A 73 4.02 5.65 -12.88
CA THR A 73 3.33 5.29 -14.13
C THR A 73 2.54 6.47 -14.70
N GLN A 74 1.75 7.15 -13.86
CA GLN A 74 0.98 8.31 -14.28
C GLN A 74 1.87 9.46 -14.76
N LYS A 75 2.94 9.77 -14.03
CA LYS A 75 3.88 10.83 -14.41
C LYS A 75 4.49 10.55 -15.77
N GLU A 76 4.84 9.30 -16.05
CA GLU A 76 5.36 8.86 -17.34
C GLU A 76 4.35 9.02 -18.47
N ILE A 77 3.10 8.59 -18.25
CA ILE A 77 2.01 8.72 -19.22
C ILE A 77 1.79 10.18 -19.59
N HIS A 78 1.68 11.08 -18.60
CA HIS A 78 1.49 12.51 -18.84
C HIS A 78 2.69 13.12 -19.57
N ARG A 79 3.92 12.77 -19.15
CA ARG A 79 5.14 13.24 -19.82
C ARG A 79 5.16 12.85 -21.30
N LYS A 80 4.83 11.60 -21.63
CA LYS A 80 4.76 11.10 -23.02
C LYS A 80 3.67 11.80 -23.83
N ALA A 81 2.56 12.15 -23.20
CA ALA A 81 1.47 12.89 -23.81
C ALA A 81 1.72 14.41 -23.89
N GLY A 82 2.84 14.92 -23.37
CA GLY A 82 3.15 16.36 -23.38
C GLY A 82 2.40 17.17 -22.32
N TYR A 83 1.77 16.53 -21.34
CA TYR A 83 1.02 17.18 -20.28
C TYR A 83 1.77 17.16 -18.94
N VAL A 84 1.49 18.13 -18.08
CA VAL A 84 1.89 18.09 -16.68
C VAL A 84 0.90 17.24 -15.91
N MET A 85 1.41 16.28 -15.13
CA MET A 85 0.58 15.45 -14.26
C MET A 85 -0.19 16.30 -13.25
N PRO A 86 -1.51 16.11 -13.11
CA PRO A 86 -2.27 16.76 -12.04
C PRO A 86 -1.77 16.33 -10.65
N ARG A 87 -1.76 17.26 -9.68
CA ARG A 87 -1.49 16.97 -8.26
C ARG A 87 -0.14 16.29 -8.01
N LEU A 88 0.91 16.85 -8.62
CA LEU A 88 2.31 16.45 -8.39
C LEU A 88 2.74 16.52 -6.92
N ASP A 89 2.02 17.23 -6.07
CA ASP A 89 2.24 17.34 -4.62
C ASP A 89 2.09 15.99 -3.89
N ARG A 90 1.39 15.00 -4.47
CA ARG A 90 1.29 13.63 -3.93
C ARG A 90 2.65 12.94 -3.83
N ILE A 91 3.51 13.12 -4.84
CA ILE A 91 4.81 12.45 -4.92
C ILE A 91 5.71 12.77 -3.71
N PRO A 92 5.98 14.05 -3.37
CA PRO A 92 6.78 14.37 -2.19
C PRO A 92 6.11 13.94 -0.88
N LYS A 93 4.77 13.97 -0.78
CA LYS A 93 4.04 13.51 0.42
C LYS A 93 4.27 12.01 0.67
N VAL A 94 4.18 11.18 -0.37
CA VAL A 94 4.43 9.73 -0.29
C VAL A 94 5.88 9.46 0.09
N ARG A 95 6.85 10.12 -0.59
CA ARG A 95 8.28 9.98 -0.27
C ARG A 95 8.61 10.36 1.17
N LYS A 96 8.04 11.46 1.67
CA LYS A 96 8.20 11.90 3.07
C LYS A 96 7.61 10.90 4.05
N ALA A 97 6.42 10.36 3.77
CA ALA A 97 5.81 9.34 4.61
C ALA A 97 6.69 8.09 4.71
N MET A 98 7.19 7.59 3.57
CA MET A 98 8.12 6.45 3.55
C MET A 98 9.40 6.74 4.36
N CYS A 99 10.04 7.89 4.15
CA CYS A 99 11.22 8.30 4.92
C CYS A 99 10.94 8.35 6.43
N ARG A 100 9.79 8.89 6.83
CA ARG A 100 9.38 8.95 8.25
C ARG A 100 9.12 7.58 8.85
N ILE A 101 8.59 6.61 8.08
CA ILE A 101 8.46 5.22 8.54
C ILE A 101 9.85 4.64 8.85
N LYS A 102 10.81 4.74 7.91
CA LYS A 102 12.18 4.26 8.15
C LYS A 102 12.80 4.95 9.37
N HIS A 103 12.64 6.26 9.47
CA HIS A 103 13.14 7.04 10.61
C HIS A 103 12.59 6.54 11.94
N VAL A 104 11.27 6.39 12.09
CA VAL A 104 10.64 5.90 13.33
C VAL A 104 11.06 4.46 13.66
N LEU A 105 11.21 3.60 12.65
CA LEU A 105 11.71 2.24 12.88
C LEU A 105 13.19 2.24 13.28
N THR A 106 14.01 3.12 12.71
CA THR A 106 15.42 3.30 13.11
C THR A 106 15.53 3.79 14.55
N GLU A 107 14.71 4.78 14.97
CA GLU A 107 14.65 5.23 16.38
C GLU A 107 14.40 4.05 17.32
N ARG A 108 13.40 3.20 17.00
CA ARG A 108 13.07 2.01 17.80
C ARG A 108 14.22 0.99 17.82
N ALA A 109 14.86 0.73 16.68
CA ALA A 109 16.00 -0.19 16.61
C ALA A 109 17.21 0.31 17.42
N LEU A 110 17.41 1.63 17.49
CA LEU A 110 18.47 2.23 18.32
C LEU A 110 18.14 2.16 19.82
N ALA A 111 16.86 2.16 20.20
CA ALA A 111 16.44 1.98 21.59
C ALA A 111 16.51 0.52 22.07
N GLU A 112 16.49 -0.46 21.15
CA GLU A 112 16.60 -1.89 21.48
C GLU A 112 17.97 -2.23 22.07
N SER A 113 18.01 -2.85 23.25
CA SER A 113 19.25 -3.19 23.95
C SER A 113 19.88 -4.48 23.41
N ASP A 114 19.05 -5.42 22.95
CA ASP A 114 19.52 -6.69 22.41
C ASP A 114 20.19 -6.48 21.03
N VAL A 115 21.47 -6.85 20.95
CA VAL A 115 22.30 -6.67 19.75
C VAL A 115 21.74 -7.46 18.55
N GLN A 116 21.22 -8.66 18.78
CA GLN A 116 20.68 -9.51 17.72
C GLN A 116 19.36 -8.95 17.20
N LYS A 117 18.45 -8.57 18.10
CA LYS A 117 17.17 -7.93 17.72
C LYS A 117 17.41 -6.62 16.97
N ARG A 118 18.35 -5.81 17.43
CA ARG A 118 18.78 -4.58 16.74
C ARG A 118 19.32 -4.87 15.35
N ALA A 119 20.16 -5.89 15.18
CA ALA A 119 20.72 -6.27 13.88
C ALA A 119 19.63 -6.73 12.90
N VAL A 120 18.70 -7.56 13.36
CA VAL A 120 17.54 -8.00 12.56
C VAL A 120 16.68 -6.80 12.16
N ALA A 121 16.35 -5.91 13.11
CA ALA A 121 15.56 -4.71 12.82
C ALA A 121 16.24 -3.83 11.77
N LYS A 122 17.55 -3.58 11.89
CA LYS A 122 18.31 -2.81 10.90
C LYS A 122 18.27 -3.43 9.50
N LYS A 123 18.39 -4.76 9.41
CA LYS A 123 18.29 -5.49 8.14
C LYS A 123 16.92 -5.26 7.50
N VAL A 124 15.85 -5.50 8.26
CA VAL A 124 14.48 -5.31 7.78
C VAL A 124 14.23 -3.86 7.33
N ILE A 125 14.69 -2.87 8.11
CA ILE A 125 14.53 -1.45 7.75
C ILE A 125 15.30 -1.10 6.46
N ASN A 126 16.45 -1.74 6.21
CA ASN A 126 17.21 -1.51 4.99
C ASN A 126 16.51 -2.10 3.76
N ASP A 127 15.91 -3.27 3.92
CA ASP A 127 15.20 -4.00 2.87
C ASP A 127 13.82 -3.38 2.53
N MET A 128 13.27 -2.57 3.46
CA MET A 128 12.12 -1.69 3.20
C MET A 128 12.52 -0.53 2.29
#